data_AF-A0A6L7P867-F1
#
_entry.id   AF-A0A6L7P867-F1
#
_cell.length_a   1.000
_cell.length_b   1.000
_cell.length_c   1.000
_cell.angle_alpha   90.00
_cell.angle_beta   90.00
_cell.angle_gamma   90.00
#
_symmetry.space_group_name_H-M   'P 1'
#
loop_
_entity.id
_entity.type
_entity.pdbx_description
1 polymer ?
#
loop_
_entity_poly.entity_id
_entity_poly.type
_entity_poly.pdbx_seq_one_letter_code
_entity_poly.pdbx_strand_id
1 'polypeptide(L)'
;MTTGDVVEVPDHAEQARDFLAKSREHLTAGHLHPASRKGWRAAEHMARAVAAAQGWEYATRDDFSVVLNEARRVTDDDRLPGLRGIANDLHGNYYRRKRHLDAEVIGRDIESMAELVEILAPLTTRLS
;
A
#
# COMPACT_ATOMS: atom_id res chain seq x y z
N MET A 1 -26.57 -20.38 18.81
CA MET A 1 -25.86 -19.14 18.46
C MET A 1 -24.48 -19.54 18.00
N THR A 2 -24.24 -19.51 16.69
CA THR A 2 -22.96 -19.87 16.09
C THR A 2 -21.96 -18.76 16.39
N THR A 3 -20.94 -19.09 17.19
CA THR A 3 -19.62 -18.44 17.14
C THR A 3 -19.06 -18.73 15.75
N GLY A 4 -19.40 -17.88 14.79
CA GLY A 4 -18.70 -17.83 13.53
C GLY A 4 -17.28 -17.36 13.83
N ASP A 5 -16.30 -18.17 13.45
CA ASP A 5 -14.88 -17.87 13.59
C ASP A 5 -14.61 -16.43 13.16
N VAL A 6 -14.33 -15.57 14.13
CA VAL A 6 -13.70 -14.28 13.87
C VAL A 6 -12.29 -14.65 13.45
N VAL A 7 -12.09 -14.86 12.14
CA VAL A 7 -10.78 -14.84 11.55
C VAL A 7 -10.22 -13.47 11.90
N GLU A 8 -9.33 -13.41 12.88
CA GLU A 8 -8.50 -12.25 13.16
C GLU A 8 -7.78 -11.94 11.86
N VAL A 9 -8.33 -10.99 11.08
CA VAL A 9 -7.62 -10.44 9.94
C VAL A 9 -6.53 -9.59 10.58
N PRO A 10 -5.23 -9.94 10.45
CA PRO A 10 -4.17 -9.20 11.12
C PRO A 10 -4.27 -7.72 10.73
N ASP A 11 -3.95 -6.81 11.64
CA ASP A 11 -4.01 -5.36 11.41
C ASP A 11 -3.32 -5.01 10.09
N HIS A 12 -4.11 -4.57 9.12
CA HIS A 12 -3.62 -4.25 7.79
C HIS A 12 -2.61 -3.09 7.81
N ALA A 13 -2.70 -2.18 8.77
CA ALA A 13 -1.74 -1.09 8.92
C ALA A 13 -0.39 -1.61 9.44
N GLU A 14 -0.39 -2.57 10.36
CA GLU A 14 0.83 -3.26 10.79
C GLU A 14 1.46 -4.02 9.63
N GLN A 15 0.67 -4.82 8.90
CA GLN A 15 1.13 -5.53 7.71
C GLN A 15 1.72 -4.61 6.64
N ALA A 16 1.16 -3.41 6.46
CA ALA A 16 1.68 -2.43 5.53
C ALA A 16 3.12 -2.01 5.88
N ARG A 17 3.38 -1.71 7.16
CA ARG A 17 4.72 -1.35 7.67
C ARG A 17 5.70 -2.52 7.53
N ASP A 18 5.22 -3.72 7.81
CA ASP A 18 5.95 -4.97 7.65
C ASP A 18 6.39 -5.22 6.20
N PHE A 19 5.50 -4.97 5.24
CA PHE A 19 5.83 -5.07 3.82
C PHE A 19 6.79 -3.97 3.38
N LEU A 20 6.69 -2.76 3.92
CA LEU A 20 7.62 -1.68 3.62
C LEU A 20 9.04 -2.03 4.10
N ALA A 21 9.19 -2.58 5.31
CA ALA A 21 10.47 -3.08 5.81
C ALA A 21 11.06 -4.17 4.90
N LYS A 22 10.26 -5.19 4.57
CA LYS A 22 10.67 -6.28 3.66
C LYS A 22 11.00 -5.79 2.25
N SER A 23 10.36 -4.71 1.80
CA SER A 23 10.67 -4.06 0.52
C SER A 23 12.08 -3.50 0.52
N ARG A 24 12.45 -2.77 1.58
CA ARG A 24 13.79 -2.21 1.77
C ARG A 24 14.85 -3.31 1.91
N GLU A 25 14.56 -4.38 2.65
CA GLU A 25 15.46 -5.55 2.75
C GLU A 25 15.75 -6.17 1.39
N HIS A 26 14.71 -6.39 0.56
CA HIS A 26 14.88 -6.91 -0.79
C HIS A 26 15.66 -5.96 -1.69
N LEU A 27 15.46 -4.64 -1.57
CA LEU A 27 16.22 -3.66 -2.32
C LEU A 27 17.71 -3.73 -1.97
N THR A 28 18.06 -3.76 -0.67
CA THR A 28 19.44 -3.90 -0.18
C THR A 28 20.09 -5.19 -0.69
N ALA A 29 19.32 -6.27 -0.81
CA ALA A 29 19.78 -7.54 -1.36
C ALA A 29 19.85 -7.57 -2.91
N GLY A 30 19.53 -6.48 -3.61
CA GLY A 30 19.49 -6.42 -5.09
C GLY A 30 18.30 -7.16 -5.72
N HIS A 31 17.33 -7.58 -4.93
CA HIS A 31 16.15 -8.32 -5.37
C HIS A 31 15.03 -7.36 -5.81
N LEU A 32 15.21 -6.72 -6.98
CA LEU A 32 14.37 -5.61 -7.44
C LEU A 32 12.90 -5.97 -7.68
N HIS A 33 12.60 -7.17 -8.20
CA HIS A 33 11.23 -7.64 -8.37
C HIS A 33 10.53 -7.90 -7.02
N PRO A 34 11.12 -8.69 -6.09
CA PRO A 34 10.60 -8.81 -4.74
C PRO A 34 10.44 -7.47 -4.01
N ALA A 35 11.41 -6.55 -4.13
CA ALA A 35 11.31 -5.21 -3.55
C ALA A 35 10.06 -4.48 -4.08
N SER A 36 9.91 -4.41 -5.41
CA SER A 36 8.75 -3.74 -6.02
C SER A 36 7.41 -4.35 -5.57
N ARG A 37 7.32 -5.69 -5.48
CA ARG A 37 6.12 -6.38 -4.99
C ARG A 37 5.78 -5.98 -3.57
N LYS A 38 6.78 -5.92 -2.70
CA LYS A 38 6.58 -5.61 -1.27
C LYS A 38 6.20 -4.15 -1.08
N GLY A 39 6.84 -3.22 -1.80
CA GLY A 39 6.45 -1.81 -1.82
C GLY A 39 4.98 -1.63 -2.23
N TRP A 40 4.55 -2.25 -3.33
CA TRP A 40 3.14 -2.22 -3.73
C TRP A 40 2.20 -2.83 -2.67
N ARG A 41 2.58 -3.97 -2.06
CA ARG A 41 1.77 -4.58 -0.99
C ARG A 41 1.66 -3.70 0.25
N ALA A 42 2.66 -2.89 0.57
CA ALA A 42 2.56 -1.93 1.66
C ALA A 42 1.42 -0.94 1.41
N ALA A 43 1.36 -0.36 0.20
CA ALA A 43 0.29 0.54 -0.20
C ALA A 43 -1.09 -0.16 -0.24
N GLU A 44 -1.17 -1.37 -0.81
CA GLU A 44 -2.42 -2.15 -0.87
C GLU A 44 -2.98 -2.41 0.53
N HIS A 45 -2.13 -2.85 1.47
CA HIS A 45 -2.56 -3.15 2.83
C HIS A 45 -2.93 -1.88 3.61
N MET A 46 -2.21 -0.77 3.44
CA MET A 46 -2.61 0.48 4.07
C MET A 46 -3.97 0.96 3.56
N ALA A 47 -4.23 0.87 2.25
CA ALA A 47 -5.55 1.20 1.70
C ALA A 47 -6.66 0.31 2.26
N ARG A 48 -6.41 -0.99 2.47
CA ARG A 48 -7.37 -1.88 3.15
C ARG A 48 -7.62 -1.47 4.60
N ALA A 49 -6.58 -1.05 5.33
CA ALA A 49 -6.72 -0.57 6.70
C ALA A 49 -7.61 0.67 6.76
N VAL A 50 -7.38 1.64 5.86
CA VAL A 50 -8.21 2.84 5.73
C VAL A 50 -9.65 2.46 5.38
N ALA A 51 -9.86 1.60 4.38
CA ALA A 51 -11.20 1.20 3.98
C ALA A 51 -11.97 0.54 5.14
N ALA A 52 -11.32 -0.36 5.88
CA ALA A 52 -11.91 -1.00 7.04
C ALA A 52 -12.28 0.01 8.15
N ALA A 53 -11.38 0.95 8.47
CA ALA A 53 -11.60 1.95 9.51
C ALA A 53 -12.70 2.96 9.16
N GLN A 54 -12.77 3.36 7.88
CA GLN A 54 -13.72 4.34 7.37
C GLN A 54 -15.05 3.72 6.92
N GLY A 55 -15.16 2.39 6.88
CA GLY A 55 -16.35 1.68 6.40
C GLY A 55 -16.52 1.76 4.87
N TRP A 56 -15.42 1.90 4.13
CA TRP A 56 -15.41 1.87 2.66
C TRP A 56 -15.24 0.43 2.15
N GLU A 57 -15.75 0.17 0.95
CA GLU A 57 -15.65 -1.15 0.33
C GLU A 57 -14.23 -1.42 -0.21
N TYR A 58 -13.75 -2.65 -0.04
CA TYR A 58 -12.49 -3.14 -0.62
C TYR A 58 -12.58 -4.64 -0.92
N ALA A 59 -13.08 -4.99 -2.11
CA ALA A 59 -13.25 -6.38 -2.54
C ALA A 59 -12.11 -6.85 -3.47
N THR A 60 -11.57 -5.95 -4.28
CA THR A 60 -10.64 -6.24 -5.37
C THR A 60 -9.43 -5.32 -5.35
N ARG A 61 -8.46 -5.57 -6.22
CA ARG A 61 -7.30 -4.67 -6.38
C ARG A 61 -7.67 -3.35 -7.03
N ASP A 62 -8.74 -3.31 -7.82
CA ASP A 62 -9.18 -2.10 -8.51
C ASP A 62 -9.69 -1.05 -7.50
N ASP A 63 -10.19 -1.52 -6.34
CA ASP A 63 -10.67 -0.68 -5.24
C ASP A 63 -9.54 0.12 -4.57
N PHE A 64 -8.27 -0.26 -4.75
CA PHE A 64 -7.12 0.55 -4.31
C PHE A 64 -7.23 1.99 -4.81
N SER A 65 -7.59 2.16 -6.09
CA SER A 65 -7.70 3.50 -6.68
C SER A 65 -8.90 4.28 -6.14
N VAL A 66 -9.99 3.58 -5.80
CA VAL A 66 -11.19 4.17 -5.21
C VAL A 66 -10.88 4.70 -3.81
N VAL A 67 -10.25 3.88 -2.96
CA VAL A 67 -9.85 4.29 -1.61
C VAL A 67 -8.96 5.52 -1.62
N LEU A 68 -7.95 5.59 -2.50
CA LEU A 68 -7.08 6.76 -2.55
C LEU A 68 -7.79 8.02 -3.06
N ASN A 69 -8.81 7.87 -3.92
CA ASN A 69 -9.63 9.01 -4.33
C ASN A 69 -10.49 9.52 -3.16
N GLU A 70 -11.09 8.62 -2.36
CA GLU A 70 -11.85 9.02 -1.16
C GLU A 70 -10.94 9.61 -0.09
N ALA A 71 -9.78 9.00 0.17
CA ALA A 71 -8.77 9.53 1.09
C ALA A 71 -8.37 10.95 0.71
N ARG A 72 -8.10 11.23 -0.57
CA ARG A 72 -7.82 12.59 -1.06
C ARG A 72 -8.96 13.57 -0.79
N ARG A 73 -10.21 13.17 -0.98
CA ARG A 73 -11.35 14.07 -0.70
C ARG A 73 -11.45 14.42 0.78
N VAL A 74 -11.07 13.49 1.66
CA VAL A 74 -11.12 13.70 3.12
C VAL A 74 -9.92 14.50 3.62
N THR A 75 -8.72 14.26 3.08
CA THR A 75 -7.48 14.89 3.56
C THR A 75 -7.09 16.16 2.79
N ASP A 76 -7.68 16.39 1.63
CA ASP A 76 -7.26 17.40 0.65
C ASP A 76 -5.78 17.25 0.23
N ASP A 77 -5.23 16.03 0.33
CA ASP A 77 -3.82 15.76 0.01
C ASP A 77 -3.63 15.45 -1.48
N ASP A 78 -3.22 16.46 -2.24
CA ASP A 78 -2.99 16.39 -3.68
C ASP A 78 -1.80 15.52 -4.11
N ARG A 79 -1.01 14.96 -3.17
CA ARG A 79 0.06 14.01 -3.50
C ARG A 79 -0.49 12.61 -3.80
N LEU A 80 -1.65 12.25 -3.25
CA LEU A 80 -2.23 10.91 -3.35
C LEU A 80 -2.39 10.37 -4.79
N PRO A 81 -2.81 11.16 -5.80
CA PRO A 81 -2.88 10.70 -7.18
C PRO A 81 -1.51 10.30 -7.75
N GLY A 82 -0.45 11.04 -7.40
CA GLY A 82 0.92 10.75 -7.82
C GLY A 82 1.44 9.47 -7.15
N LEU A 83 1.25 9.36 -5.84
CA LEU A 83 1.65 8.18 -5.06
C LEU A 83 0.92 6.91 -5.53
N ARG A 84 -0.35 7.01 -5.92
CA ARG A 84 -1.10 5.92 -6.57
C ARG A 84 -0.42 5.46 -7.86
N GLY A 85 0.01 6.40 -8.69
CA GLY A 85 0.72 6.10 -9.95
C GLY A 85 1.98 5.28 -9.69
N ILE A 86 2.80 5.72 -8.73
CA ILE A 86 4.04 5.03 -8.32
C ILE A 86 3.74 3.62 -7.78
N ALA A 87 2.71 3.47 -6.94
CA ALA A 87 2.29 2.16 -6.44
C ALA A 87 1.92 1.18 -7.58
N ASN A 88 1.22 1.68 -8.60
CA ASN A 88 0.86 0.89 -9.78
C ASN A 88 2.08 0.54 -10.65
N ASP A 89 3.08 1.43 -10.72
CA ASP A 89 4.34 1.13 -11.41
C ASP A 89 5.14 0.03 -10.69
N LEU A 90 5.24 0.08 -9.37
CA LEU A 90 5.83 -0.98 -8.56
C LEU A 90 5.10 -2.32 -8.74
N HIS A 91 3.76 -2.30 -8.79
CA HIS A 91 2.97 -3.49 -9.11
C HIS A 91 3.31 -4.04 -10.48
N GLY A 92 3.37 -3.16 -11.49
CA GLY A 92 3.72 -3.49 -12.86
C GLY A 92 5.13 -4.09 -13.00
N ASN A 93 6.12 -3.58 -12.25
CA ASN A 93 7.49 -4.08 -12.23
C ASN A 93 7.52 -5.58 -11.88
N TYR A 94 6.79 -5.99 -10.85
CA TYR A 94 6.70 -7.39 -10.43
C TYR A 94 5.76 -8.22 -11.32
N TYR A 95 4.51 -7.76 -11.52
CA TYR A 95 3.47 -8.53 -12.19
C TYR A 95 3.84 -8.86 -13.65
N ARG A 96 4.43 -7.89 -14.36
CA ARG A 96 4.84 -8.05 -15.76
C ARG A 96 6.26 -8.59 -15.91
N ARG A 97 6.99 -8.80 -14.80
CA ARG A 97 8.41 -9.19 -14.79
C ARG A 97 9.25 -8.33 -15.73
N LYS A 98 9.16 -6.99 -15.58
CA LYS A 98 9.91 -6.05 -16.43
C LYS A 98 11.40 -6.38 -16.45
N ARG A 99 12.00 -6.46 -17.64
CA ARG A 99 13.41 -6.88 -17.82
C ARG A 99 14.43 -5.86 -17.33
N HIS A 100 14.08 -4.58 -17.40
CA HIS A 100 14.97 -3.48 -17.06
C HIS A 100 14.39 -2.77 -15.84
N LEU A 101 15.06 -2.94 -14.71
CA LEU A 101 14.74 -2.29 -13.45
C LEU A 101 15.97 -1.53 -12.99
N ASP A 102 15.74 -0.36 -12.43
CA ASP A 102 16.78 0.50 -11.86
C ASP A 102 16.60 0.53 -10.34
N ALA A 103 17.67 0.23 -9.61
CA ALA A 103 17.63 0.14 -8.16
C ALA A 103 17.40 1.50 -7.49
N GLU A 104 17.92 2.58 -8.05
CA GLU A 104 17.75 3.93 -7.53
C GLU A 104 16.32 4.43 -7.74
N VAL A 105 15.74 4.15 -8.92
CA VAL A 105 14.32 4.42 -9.20
C VAL A 105 13.44 3.66 -8.21
N ILE A 106 13.65 2.34 -8.08
CA ILE A 106 12.85 1.52 -7.14
C ILE A 106 13.02 1.98 -5.70
N GLY A 107 14.23 2.41 -5.31
CA GLY A 107 14.47 2.99 -3.98
C GLY A 107 13.60 4.21 -3.72
N ARG A 108 13.56 5.16 -4.65
CA ARG A 108 12.69 6.35 -4.56
C ARG A 108 11.21 6.00 -4.55
N ASP A 109 10.80 5.04 -5.37
CA ASP A 109 9.41 4.57 -5.40
C ASP A 109 8.99 3.92 -4.08
N ILE A 110 9.90 3.16 -3.42
CA ILE A 110 9.66 2.56 -2.10
C ILE A 110 9.51 3.64 -1.03
N GLU A 111 10.33 4.69 -1.05
CA GLU A 111 10.17 5.81 -0.11
C GLU A 111 8.88 6.60 -0.36
N SER A 112 8.41 6.65 -1.60
CA SER A 112 7.08 7.18 -1.91
C SER A 112 5.97 6.31 -1.28
N MET A 113 6.15 4.99 -1.19
CA MET A 113 5.21 4.12 -0.45
C MET A 113 5.26 4.35 1.06
N ALA A 114 6.43 4.73 1.61
CA ALA A 114 6.53 5.16 2.99
C ALA A 114 5.71 6.45 3.24
N GLU A 115 5.84 7.42 2.34
CA GLU A 115 5.05 8.66 2.39
C GLU A 115 3.55 8.37 2.29
N LEU A 116 3.12 7.51 1.36
CA LEU A 116 1.72 7.09 1.25
C LEU A 116 1.21 6.43 2.54
N VAL A 117 2.03 5.56 3.16
CA VAL A 117 1.70 4.92 4.44
C VAL A 117 1.47 5.96 5.54
N GLU A 118 2.31 6.97 5.64
CA GLU A 118 2.19 8.03 6.65
C GLU A 118 1.00 8.96 6.39
N ILE A 119 0.72 9.32 5.14
CA ILE A 119 -0.45 10.15 4.78
C ILE A 119 -1.76 9.44 5.15
N LEU A 120 -1.81 8.12 4.96
CA LEU A 120 -3.01 7.33 5.21
C LEU A 120 -3.17 6.88 6.67
N ALA A 121 -2.08 6.85 7.45
CA ALA A 121 -2.10 6.38 8.83
C ALA A 121 -3.15 7.08 9.73
N PRO A 122 -3.38 8.40 9.65
CA PRO A 122 -4.45 9.06 10.42
C PRO A 122 -5.86 8.54 10.11
N LEU A 123 -6.07 8.02 8.89
CA LEU A 123 -7.37 7.48 8.45
C LEU A 123 -7.59 6.03 8.90
N THR A 124 -6.60 5.36 9.51
CA THR A 124 -6.78 3.99 10.04
C THR A 124 -7.42 3.96 11.43
N THR A 125 -7.68 5.14 12.00
CA THR A 125 -8.46 5.29 13.23
C THR A 125 -9.74 6.06 12.90
N ARG A 126 -10.89 5.59 13.40
CA ARG A 126 -12.16 6.27 13.19
C ARG A 126 -12.12 7.64 13.86
N LEU A 127 -12.27 8.73 13.08
CA LEU A 127 -12.51 10.04 13.66
C LEU A 127 -13.86 9.97 14.38
N SER A 128 -13.83 10.28 15.68
CA SER A 128 -15.00 10.23 16.58
C SER A 128 -15.94 11.40 16.33
#